data_AF-A0A7S1I628-F1
#
_entry.id   AF-A0A7S1I628-F1
#
_cell.length_a   1.000
_cell.length_b   1.000
_cell.length_c   1.000
_cell.angle_alpha   90.00
_cell.angle_beta   90.00
_cell.angle_gamma   90.00
#
_symmetry.space_group_name_H-M   'P 1'
#
loop_
_entity.id
_entity.type
_entity.pdbx_description
1 polymer ?
#
loop_
_entity_poly.entity_id
_entity_poly.type
_entity_poly.pdbx_seq_one_letter_code
_entity_poly.pdbx_strand_id
1 'polypeptide(L)'
;ELAIIFGGVRSATIKADTYCHVYKLERFAFEGITAEYPGTLDLITNVAKSRLQQAAPAPAPSAPDSEGDPESPLLAPEGSLQSPADVPQGPQVLSLRSPVSSCNEVSVLGSPLQ
;
A
#
# COMPACT_ATOMS: atom_id res chain seq x y z
N GLU A 1 1.73 -11.24 -6.30
CA GLU A 1 2.89 -11.88 -5.64
C GLU A 1 3.72 -10.88 -4.82
N LEU A 2 4.26 -9.79 -5.39
CA LEU A 2 5.30 -8.95 -4.76
C LEU A 2 4.97 -8.55 -3.30
N ALA A 3 3.86 -7.85 -3.07
CA ALA A 3 3.42 -7.39 -1.75
C ALA A 3 2.93 -8.49 -0.80
N ILE A 4 2.78 -9.73 -1.28
CA ILE A 4 2.47 -10.89 -0.45
C ILE A 4 3.77 -11.44 0.15
N ILE A 5 4.79 -11.62 -0.69
CA ILE A 5 6.07 -12.27 -0.38
C ILE A 5 7.03 -11.34 0.37
N PHE A 6 7.19 -10.09 -0.10
CA PHE A 6 8.10 -9.12 0.52
C PHE A 6 7.40 -8.20 1.54
N GLY A 7 6.10 -8.40 1.78
CA GLY A 7 5.25 -7.50 2.55
C GLY A 7 5.06 -6.14 1.89
N GLY A 8 4.61 -5.15 2.67
CA GLY A 8 4.40 -3.77 2.21
C GLY A 8 3.15 -3.57 1.35
N VAL A 9 3.17 -2.52 0.53
CA VAL A 9 2.04 -2.07 -0.31
C VAL A 9 2.18 -2.55 -1.76
N ARG A 10 1.14 -2.34 -2.58
CA ARG A 10 1.20 -2.61 -4.03
C ARG A 10 2.26 -1.72 -4.68
N SER A 11 3.21 -2.32 -5.39
CA SER A 11 4.29 -1.62 -6.09
C SER A 11 3.87 -0.95 -7.42
N ALA A 12 2.70 -1.31 -7.97
CA ALA A 12 2.18 -0.74 -9.21
C ALA A 12 0.65 -0.76 -9.25
N THR A 13 0.08 0.14 -10.05
CA THR A 13 -1.33 0.11 -10.46
C THR A 13 -1.45 -0.65 -11.77
N ILE A 14 -2.14 -1.79 -11.75
CA ILE A 14 -2.43 -2.60 -12.95
C ILE A 14 -3.82 -2.22 -13.46
N LYS A 15 -3.93 -1.93 -14.76
CA LYS A 15 -5.20 -1.78 -15.49
C LYS A 15 -5.33 -2.89 -16.51
N ALA A 16 -6.54 -3.35 -16.77
CA ALA A 16 -6.83 -4.23 -17.90
C ALA A 16 -7.04 -3.37 -19.16
N ASP A 17 -6.30 -3.69 -20.23
CA ASP A 17 -6.43 -3.05 -21.55
C ASP A 17 -7.58 -3.65 -22.37
N THR A 18 -7.84 -4.95 -22.16
CA THR A 18 -8.91 -5.71 -22.80
C THR A 18 -9.72 -6.49 -21.75
N TYR A 19 -10.73 -7.24 -22.17
CA TYR A 19 -11.54 -8.06 -21.25
C TYR A 19 -10.74 -9.25 -20.72
N CYS A 20 -10.57 -9.34 -19.40
CA CYS A 20 -9.80 -10.38 -18.73
C CYS A 20 -10.66 -11.21 -17.77
N HIS A 21 -10.63 -12.54 -17.91
CA HIS A 21 -10.99 -13.45 -16.81
C HIS A 21 -9.80 -13.55 -15.85
N VAL A 22 -10.04 -13.31 -14.56
CA VAL A 22 -9.00 -13.35 -13.52
C VAL A 22 -9.44 -14.18 -12.31
N TYR A 23 -8.55 -15.02 -11.81
CA TYR A 23 -8.73 -15.78 -10.57
C TYR A 23 -8.00 -15.08 -9.43
N LYS A 24 -8.69 -14.85 -8.30
CA LYS A 24 -8.13 -14.26 -7.09
C LYS A 24 -7.75 -15.37 -6.11
N LEU A 25 -6.46 -15.48 -5.79
CA LEU A 25 -5.98 -16.25 -4.65
C LEU A 25 -5.88 -15.32 -3.43
N GLU A 26 -6.35 -15.78 -2.26
CA GLU A 26 -6.28 -15.01 -1.01
C GLU A 26 -4.94 -15.24 -0.29
N ARG A 27 -4.52 -14.28 0.55
CA ARG A 27 -3.24 -14.34 1.28
C ARG A 27 -3.09 -15.66 2.05
N PHE A 28 -4.08 -16.01 2.87
CA PHE A 28 -4.07 -17.23 3.69
C PHE A 28 -3.97 -18.51 2.84
N ALA A 29 -4.67 -18.57 1.71
CA ALA A 29 -4.63 -19.71 0.81
C ALA A 29 -3.26 -19.83 0.09
N PHE A 30 -2.67 -18.70 -0.31
CA PHE A 30 -1.29 -18.67 -0.83
C PHE A 30 -0.29 -19.15 0.22
N GLU A 31 -0.37 -18.60 1.44
CA GLU A 31 0.53 -18.93 2.55
C GLU A 31 0.45 -20.42 2.92
N GLY A 32 -0.75 -21.00 2.99
CA GLY A 32 -0.96 -22.44 3.17
C GLY A 32 -0.31 -23.29 2.07
N ILE A 33 -0.54 -22.98 0.79
CA ILE A 33 0.09 -23.68 -0.34
C ILE A 33 1.61 -23.60 -0.26
N THR A 34 2.17 -22.45 0.13
CA THR A 34 3.63 -22.29 0.26
C THR A 34 4.23 -22.97 1.49
N ALA A 35 3.43 -23.24 2.53
CA ALA A 35 3.85 -24.01 3.70
C ALA A 35 3.84 -25.52 3.42
N GLU A 36 2.87 -26.01 2.66
CA GLU A 36 2.77 -27.41 2.22
C GLU A 36 3.81 -27.75 1.14
N TYR A 37 4.07 -26.82 0.20
CA TYR A 37 4.98 -26.99 -0.93
C TYR A 37 6.08 -25.91 -0.96
N PRO A 38 7.12 -25.99 -0.11
CA PRO A 38 8.13 -24.94 0.04
C PRO A 38 8.90 -24.62 -1.25
N GLY A 39 9.18 -25.60 -2.12
CA GLY A 39 9.83 -25.36 -3.42
C GLY A 39 9.02 -24.46 -4.37
N THR A 40 7.70 -24.36 -4.18
CA THR A 40 6.84 -23.41 -4.88
C THR A 40 7.12 -21.97 -4.42
N LEU A 41 7.40 -21.76 -3.13
CA LEU A 41 7.75 -20.44 -2.59
C LEU A 41 9.07 -19.93 -3.19
N ASP A 42 10.09 -20.78 -3.30
CA ASP A 42 11.38 -20.43 -3.90
C ASP A 42 11.23 -20.00 -5.36
N LEU A 43 10.48 -20.78 -6.16
CA LEU A 43 10.23 -20.50 -7.58
C LEU A 43 9.52 -19.15 -7.76
N ILE A 44 8.43 -18.92 -7.01
CA ILE A 44 7.67 -17.66 -7.11
C ILE A 44 8.51 -16.49 -6.57
N THR A 45 9.31 -16.70 -5.52
CA THR A 45 10.19 -15.67 -4.94
C THR A 45 11.28 -15.23 -5.92
N ASN A 46 11.84 -16.15 -6.72
CA ASN A 46 12.85 -15.80 -7.72
C ASN A 46 12.24 -15.04 -8.91
N VAL A 47 11.04 -15.41 -9.36
CA VAL A 47 10.26 -14.62 -10.34
C VAL A 47 9.92 -13.23 -9.79
N ALA A 48 9.52 -13.15 -8.50
CA ALA A 48 9.22 -11.90 -7.82
C ALA A 48 10.42 -10.95 -7.74
N LYS A 49 11.62 -11.45 -7.40
CA LYS A 49 12.87 -10.66 -7.42
C LYS A 49 13.15 -10.08 -8.81
N SER A 50 13.05 -10.90 -9.86
CA SER A 50 13.30 -10.47 -11.25
C SER A 50 12.30 -9.39 -11.70
N ARG A 51 11.01 -9.56 -11.39
CA ARG A 51 9.97 -8.56 -11.70
C ARG A 51 10.18 -7.24 -10.95
N LEU A 52 10.65 -7.29 -9.70
CA LEU A 52 10.96 -6.09 -8.92
C LEU A 52 12.12 -5.29 -9.51
N GLN A 53 13.12 -5.96 -10.10
CA GLN A 53 14.24 -5.33 -10.81
C GLN A 53 13.83 -4.75 -12.18
N GLN A 54 12.85 -5.38 -12.85
CA GLN A 54 12.31 -4.92 -14.13
C GLN A 54 11.28 -3.79 -13.98
N ALA A 55 10.69 -3.62 -12.79
CA ALA A 55 9.80 -2.52 -12.44
C ALA A 55 10.58 -1.21 -12.22
N ALA A 56 11.21 -0.71 -13.30
CA ALA A 56 11.80 0.61 -13.33
C ALA A 56 10.73 1.66 -12.92
N PRO A 57 11.10 2.71 -12.15
CA PRO A 57 10.17 3.80 -11.90
C PRO A 57 9.76 4.39 -13.26
N ALA A 58 8.46 4.58 -13.46
CA ALA A 58 7.97 5.30 -14.63
C ALA A 58 8.67 6.67 -14.67
N PRO A 59 9.09 7.16 -15.85
CA PRO A 59 9.65 8.50 -15.94
C PRO A 59 8.63 9.47 -15.34
N ALA A 60 9.07 10.24 -14.33
CA ALA A 60 8.21 11.25 -13.74
C ALA A 60 7.69 12.15 -14.88
N PRO A 61 6.40 12.50 -14.91
CA PRO A 61 5.90 13.37 -15.95
C PRO A 61 6.68 14.68 -15.86
N SER A 62 7.53 14.95 -16.85
CA SER A 62 8.18 16.23 -17.02
C SER A 62 7.09 17.29 -16.91
N ALA A 63 7.23 18.22 -15.97
CA ALA A 63 6.33 19.36 -15.93
C ALA A 63 6.38 20.01 -17.31
N PRO A 64 5.23 20.37 -17.92
CA PRO A 64 5.25 21.11 -19.17
C PRO A 64 6.07 22.38 -18.95
N ASP A 65 7.03 22.63 -19.84
CA ASP A 65 7.88 23.81 -19.75
C ASP A 65 7.01 25.07 -19.87
N SER A 66 6.74 25.70 -18.73
CA SER A 66 6.11 27.02 -18.67
C SER A 66 7.12 28.06 -19.16
N GLU A 67 7.28 28.18 -20.48
CA GLU A 67 7.88 29.35 -21.09
C GLU A 67 7.16 30.60 -20.54
N GLY A 68 7.91 31.44 -19.84
CA GLY A 68 7.34 32.59 -19.12
C GLY A 68 7.24 33.80 -20.03
N ASP A 69 6.07 34.43 -20.05
CA ASP A 69 5.83 35.70 -20.74
C ASP A 69 5.68 36.84 -19.69
N PRO A 70 6.67 37.74 -19.54
CA PRO A 70 6.72 38.68 -18.43
C PRO A 70 6.25 40.09 -18.81
N GLU A 71 4.93 40.34 -18.82
CA GLU A 71 4.38 41.70 -18.91
C GLU A 71 3.56 42.12 -17.68
N SER A 72 3.72 43.39 -17.30
CA SER A 72 3.11 44.12 -16.18
C SER A 72 3.40 45.62 -16.37
N PRO A 73 2.74 46.58 -15.70
CA PRO A 73 1.67 46.48 -14.69
C PRO A 73 0.45 47.42 -14.96
N LEU A 74 -0.56 47.42 -14.07
CA LEU A 74 -1.33 48.65 -13.75
C LEU A 74 -1.94 48.61 -12.34
N LEU A 75 -2.38 49.78 -11.83
CA LEU A 75 -2.65 50.06 -10.42
C LEU A 75 -4.12 49.91 -9.98
N ALA A 76 -4.31 49.29 -8.79
CA ALA A 76 -4.98 49.82 -7.57
C ALA A 76 -6.49 50.24 -7.60
N PRO A 77 -7.13 50.61 -6.45
CA PRO A 77 -6.68 50.62 -5.04
C PRO A 77 -7.63 49.95 -3.99
N GLU A 78 -7.08 49.83 -2.77
CA GLU A 78 -7.66 49.79 -1.39
C GLU A 78 -9.10 49.31 -1.07
N GLY A 79 -9.22 48.53 0.03
CA GLY A 79 -10.50 48.10 0.63
C GLY A 79 -10.41 47.49 2.05
N SER A 80 -10.37 48.36 3.07
CA SER A 80 -10.63 48.11 4.51
C SER A 80 -11.88 47.24 4.82
N LEU A 81 -12.03 46.41 5.87
CA LEU A 81 -11.20 45.85 6.99
C LEU A 81 -11.66 44.35 7.22
N GLN A 82 -11.56 43.59 8.33
CA GLN A 82 -11.09 43.75 9.73
C GLN A 82 -10.80 42.37 10.43
N SER A 83 -10.27 42.41 11.66
CA SER A 83 -10.07 41.31 12.64
C SER A 83 -11.01 41.51 13.88
N PRO A 84 -11.10 40.66 14.96
CA PRO A 84 -10.16 39.60 15.41
C PRO A 84 -10.71 38.34 16.20
N ALA A 85 -9.78 37.41 16.53
CA ALA A 85 -9.57 36.66 17.80
C ALA A 85 -10.56 35.62 18.44
N ASP A 86 -9.94 34.76 19.30
CA ASP A 86 -10.40 33.96 20.48
C ASP A 86 -11.22 32.64 20.39
N VAL A 87 -10.50 31.50 20.32
CA VAL A 87 -10.23 30.49 21.40
C VAL A 87 -11.29 30.39 22.54
N PRO A 88 -11.87 29.21 22.95
CA PRO A 88 -11.13 28.16 23.72
C PRO A 88 -11.60 26.66 23.76
N GLN A 89 -10.64 25.79 24.14
CA GLN A 89 -10.71 24.60 25.05
C GLN A 89 -11.74 23.43 24.94
N GLY A 90 -11.19 22.23 24.64
CA GLY A 90 -11.36 20.98 25.45
C GLY A 90 -12.68 20.17 25.37
N PRO A 91 -12.80 19.03 26.09
CA PRO A 91 -11.81 18.33 26.93
C PRO A 91 -11.38 16.93 26.40
N GLN A 92 -10.56 16.20 27.17
CA GLN A 92 -10.10 14.83 26.88
C GLN A 92 -11.10 13.74 27.33
N VAL A 93 -11.04 12.55 26.72
CA VAL A 93 -11.61 11.30 27.27
C VAL A 93 -10.61 10.16 27.09
N LEU A 94 -10.40 9.35 28.13
CA LEU A 94 -9.42 8.25 28.15
C LEU A 94 -10.06 6.88 27.90
N SER A 95 -9.35 5.99 27.18
CA SER A 95 -9.12 4.57 27.50
C SER A 95 -8.21 3.96 26.41
N LEU A 96 -7.08 3.30 26.65
CA LEU A 96 -6.72 2.25 27.61
C LEU A 96 -7.59 0.98 27.54
N ARG A 97 -7.21 0.03 26.67
CA ARG A 97 -6.74 -1.30 27.12
C ARG A 97 -6.13 -2.14 25.97
N SER A 98 -5.34 -3.14 26.38
CA SER A 98 -4.44 -3.93 25.53
C SER A 98 -5.02 -5.34 25.25
N PRO A 99 -4.27 -6.37 24.78
CA PRO A 99 -4.84 -7.42 23.92
C PRO A 99 -5.58 -8.55 24.64
N VAL A 100 -6.42 -9.22 23.85
CA VAL A 100 -6.86 -10.61 24.02
C VAL A 100 -6.33 -11.34 22.78
N SER A 101 -5.30 -12.20 22.81
CA SER A 101 -4.99 -13.32 23.72
C SER A 101 -5.99 -14.47 23.59
N SER A 102 -5.79 -15.30 22.57
CA SER A 102 -6.33 -16.65 22.51
C SER A 102 -5.36 -17.53 21.71
N CYS A 103 -4.71 -18.47 22.39
CA CYS A 103 -3.92 -19.52 21.74
C CYS A 103 -4.87 -20.65 21.37
N ASN A 104 -5.05 -20.94 20.08
CA ASN A 104 -5.57 -22.25 19.66
C ASN A 104 -4.40 -23.17 19.33
N GLU A 105 -3.89 -23.81 20.37
CA GLU A 105 -3.08 -25.01 20.24
C GLU A 105 -3.96 -26.13 19.66
N VAL A 106 -3.60 -26.66 18.49
CA VAL A 106 -4.26 -27.84 17.89
C VAL A 106 -3.26 -28.99 17.90
N SER A 107 -3.03 -29.52 19.10
CA SER A 107 -2.31 -30.78 19.31
C SER A 107 -3.20 -31.96 18.88
N VAL A 108 -2.92 -32.54 17.70
CA VAL A 108 -3.50 -33.83 17.28
C VAL A 108 -2.37 -34.85 17.15
N LEU A 109 -2.46 -35.92 17.94
CA LEU A 109 -1.45 -36.97 17.98
C LEU A 109 -1.70 -38.07 16.94
N GLY A 110 -0.61 -38.62 16.41
CA GLY A 110 -0.55 -39.97 15.84
C GLY A 110 -1.00 -40.10 14.37
N SER A 111 -0.54 -41.09 13.61
CA SER A 111 0.53 -42.09 13.89
C SER A 111 1.13 -42.59 12.56
N PRO A 112 2.36 -43.12 12.54
CA PRO A 112 3.00 -43.64 11.34
C PRO A 112 2.61 -45.11 11.04
N LEU A 113 2.95 -45.55 9.81
CA LEU A 113 3.09 -46.94 9.33
C LEU A 113 1.82 -47.80 9.26
N GLN A 114 1.38 -48.06 8.01
CA GLN A 114 1.50 -49.40 7.40
C GLN A 114 2.07 -49.26 5.98
#